data_AF-A0A2V2AMC7-F1
#
_entry.id   AF-A0A2V2AMC7-F1
#
_cell.length_a   1.000
_cell.length_b   1.000
_cell.length_c   1.000
_cell.angle_alpha   90.00
_cell.angle_beta   90.00
_cell.angle_gamma   90.00
#
_symmetry.space_group_name_H-M   'P 1'
#
loop_
_entity.id
_entity.type
_entity.pdbx_description
1 polymer ?
#
loop_
_entity_poly.entity_id
_entity_poly.type
_entity_poly.pdbx_seq_one_letter_code
_entity_poly.pdbx_strand_id
1 'polypeptide(L)'
;MDIIPLFAAKPSVCGSNLIAETTPMPMYDYQCASCGHQLEAIQKISAAPLVDCPACQAPELKKMLSMPGFRLSGTGWYETDFKTGSKKNLAGGDKAD
;
A
#
# COMPACT_ATOMS: atom_id res chain seq x y z
N MET A 1 6.99 -8.65 -54.93
CA MET A 1 5.94 -7.62 -54.75
C MET A 1 5.79 -7.50 -53.25
N ASP A 2 6.79 -6.89 -52.63
CA ASP A 2 7.05 -7.00 -51.19
C ASP A 2 7.29 -5.60 -50.66
N ILE A 3 6.21 -4.89 -50.33
CA ILE A 3 6.19 -3.63 -49.59
C ILE A 3 4.83 -3.65 -48.87
N ILE A 4 4.72 -3.70 -47.54
CA ILE A 4 4.90 -2.60 -46.58
C ILE A 4 5.08 -3.19 -45.16
N PRO A 5 6.09 -2.79 -44.37
CA PRO A 5 6.08 -2.90 -42.91
C PRO A 5 5.77 -1.53 -42.28
N LEU A 6 4.75 -1.40 -41.42
CA LEU A 6 4.60 -0.23 -40.56
C LEU A 6 3.60 -0.49 -39.42
N PHE A 7 3.92 0.07 -38.25
CA PHE A 7 3.18 0.09 -36.97
C PHE A 7 3.32 -1.19 -36.12
N ALA A 8 3.82 -1.18 -34.88
CA ALA A 8 4.07 -0.08 -33.97
C ALA A 8 5.20 -0.45 -32.99
N ALA A 9 6.30 0.29 -33.04
CA ALA A 9 7.23 0.36 -31.92
C ALA A 9 6.56 1.18 -30.82
N LYS A 10 6.22 0.55 -29.69
CA LYS A 10 5.86 1.29 -28.47
C LYS A 10 7.12 2.00 -27.94
N PRO A 11 6.97 3.23 -27.45
CA PRO A 11 8.07 4.16 -27.25
C PRO A 11 9.02 3.71 -26.13
N SER A 12 10.30 3.86 -26.47
CA SER A 12 11.43 4.20 -25.60
C SER A 12 11.04 4.68 -24.20
N VAL A 13 11.39 3.89 -23.17
CA VAL A 13 11.60 4.44 -21.82
C VAL A 13 13.06 4.92 -21.78
N CYS A 14 13.29 6.11 -22.31
CA CYS A 14 14.50 6.88 -22.05
C CYS A 14 14.38 7.44 -20.63
N GLY A 15 15.35 7.10 -19.78
CA GLY A 15 15.26 7.23 -18.33
C GLY A 15 15.11 8.65 -17.81
N SER A 16 14.70 8.74 -16.55
CA SER A 16 15.18 9.77 -15.61
C SER A 16 14.72 9.44 -14.18
N ASN A 17 15.68 9.46 -13.27
CA ASN A 17 15.55 9.45 -11.80
C ASN A 17 15.32 8.10 -11.10
N LEU A 18 16.36 7.26 -11.14
CA LEU A 18 16.71 6.40 -10.00
C LEU A 18 17.38 7.26 -8.92
N ILE A 19 16.65 8.22 -8.36
CA ILE A 19 16.81 8.47 -6.93
C ILE A 19 15.80 7.54 -6.28
N ALA A 20 16.29 6.44 -5.75
CA ALA A 20 15.55 5.60 -4.83
C ALA A 20 15.14 6.50 -3.65
N GLU A 21 13.95 7.11 -3.74
CA GLU A 21 13.34 7.81 -2.63
C GLU A 21 13.18 6.78 -1.52
N THR A 22 13.92 6.97 -0.43
CA THR A 22 14.00 6.18 0.80
C THR A 22 12.68 6.19 1.60
N THR A 23 11.54 6.20 0.92
CA THR A 23 10.23 5.96 1.52
C THR A 23 10.02 4.45 1.59
N PRO A 24 9.73 3.88 2.77
CA PRO A 24 9.41 2.46 2.86
C PRO A 24 8.15 2.21 2.03
N MET A 25 8.32 1.62 0.85
CA MET A 25 7.22 1.19 0.01
C MET A 25 6.43 0.13 0.78
N PRO A 26 5.15 0.36 1.09
CA PRO A 26 4.39 -0.57 1.91
C PRO A 26 4.19 -1.89 1.15
N MET A 27 4.20 -2.98 1.91
CA MET A 27 3.81 -4.30 1.45
C MET A 27 2.32 -4.51 1.73
N TYR A 28 1.61 -5.06 0.77
CA TYR A 28 0.20 -5.39 0.89
C TYR A 28 -0.04 -6.85 0.56
N ASP A 29 -0.90 -7.46 1.37
CA ASP A 29 -1.34 -8.83 1.19
C ASP A 29 -2.57 -8.86 0.28
N TYR A 30 -2.64 -9.85 -0.59
CA TYR A 30 -3.74 -10.07 -1.51
C TYR A 30 -4.20 -11.52 -1.45
N GLN A 31 -5.50 -11.74 -1.64
CA GLN A 31 -6.10 -13.06 -1.76
C GLN A 31 -7.05 -13.10 -2.97
N CYS A 32 -6.91 -14.14 -3.79
CA CYS A 32 -7.81 -14.38 -4.91
C CYS A 32 -9.09 -15.06 -4.42
N ALA A 33 -10.26 -14.51 -4.77
CA ALA A 33 -11.55 -15.09 -4.40
C ALA A 33 -11.88 -16.38 -5.17
N SER A 34 -11.33 -16.58 -6.38
CA SER A 34 -11.62 -17.75 -7.22
C SER A 34 -10.86 -19.00 -6.82
N CYS A 35 -9.55 -18.88 -6.55
CA CYS A 35 -8.69 -20.04 -6.26
C CYS A 35 -8.12 -20.04 -4.84
N GLY A 36 -8.33 -18.98 -4.05
CA GLY A 36 -7.83 -18.86 -2.69
C GLY A 36 -6.32 -18.53 -2.58
N HIS A 37 -5.61 -18.38 -3.71
CA HIS A 37 -4.19 -18.07 -3.72
C HIS A 37 -3.88 -16.73 -3.04
N GLN A 38 -2.87 -16.73 -2.17
CA GLN A 38 -2.40 -15.55 -1.44
C GLN A 38 -1.05 -15.09 -1.99
N LEU A 39 -0.87 -13.77 -2.08
CA LEU A 39 0.38 -13.16 -2.55
C LEU A 39 0.63 -11.83 -1.84
N GLU A 40 1.90 -11.47 -1.72
CA GLU A 40 2.35 -10.20 -1.15
C GLU A 40 2.95 -9.33 -2.26
N ALA A 41 2.58 -8.05 -2.30
CA ALA A 41 3.06 -7.11 -3.29
C ALA A 41 3.51 -5.79 -2.65
N ILE A 42 4.69 -5.32 -3.04
CA ILE A 42 5.19 -3.99 -2.66
C ILE A 42 4.57 -2.97 -3.61
N GLN A 43 3.79 -2.03 -3.07
CA GLN A 43 3.00 -1.12 -3.89
C GLN A 43 2.92 0.27 -3.27
N LYS A 44 2.95 1.32 -4.12
CA LYS A 44 2.66 2.69 -3.66
C LYS A 44 1.22 2.80 -3.19
N ILE A 45 0.98 3.58 -2.15
CA ILE A 45 -0.39 3.85 -1.67
C ILE A 45 -1.28 4.52 -2.74
N SER A 46 -0.67 5.29 -3.65
CA SER A 46 -1.36 5.98 -4.75
C SER A 46 -1.56 5.14 -6.01
N ALA A 47 -1.02 3.91 -6.06
CA ALA A 47 -1.16 3.06 -7.23
C ALA A 47 -2.52 2.34 -7.26
N ALA A 48 -3.00 2.03 -8.47
CA ALA A 48 -4.22 1.25 -8.65
C ALA A 48 -4.06 -0.18 -8.12
N PRO A 49 -5.06 -0.76 -7.43
CA PRO A 49 -4.96 -2.10 -6.84
C PRO A 49 -4.76 -3.19 -7.90
N LEU A 50 -4.07 -4.27 -7.52
CA LEU A 50 -3.89 -5.43 -8.39
C LEU A 50 -5.19 -6.23 -8.45
N VAL A 51 -5.64 -6.58 -9.66
CA VAL A 51 -6.88 -7.34 -9.90
C VAL A 51 -6.61 -8.74 -10.45
N ASP A 52 -5.50 -8.92 -11.16
CA ASP A 52 -5.19 -10.16 -11.86
C ASP A 52 -4.45 -11.16 -10.95
N CYS A 53 -4.98 -12.37 -10.84
CA CYS A 53 -4.33 -13.45 -10.11
C CYS A 53 -3.26 -14.15 -10.97
N PRO A 54 -1.99 -14.25 -10.52
CA PRO A 54 -0.95 -14.94 -11.28
C PRO A 54 -1.14 -16.47 -11.35
N ALA A 55 -1.92 -17.05 -10.43
CA ALA A 55 -2.12 -18.50 -10.36
C ALA A 55 -3.25 -19.01 -11.27
N CYS A 56 -4.35 -18.25 -11.41
CA CYS A 56 -5.53 -18.68 -12.17
C CYS A 56 -6.01 -17.69 -13.23
N GLN A 57 -5.33 -16.54 -13.37
CA GLN A 57 -5.63 -15.49 -14.35
C GLN A 57 -7.03 -14.89 -14.27
N ALA A 58 -7.78 -15.17 -13.19
CA ALA A 58 -9.05 -14.52 -12.92
C ALA A 58 -8.83 -13.11 -12.34
N PRO A 59 -9.66 -12.11 -12.72
CA PRO A 59 -9.60 -10.74 -12.22
C PRO A 59 -10.29 -10.58 -10.85
N GLU A 60 -10.03 -11.51 -9.94
CA GLU A 60 -10.73 -11.68 -8.65
C GLU A 60 -9.77 -11.52 -7.45
N LEU A 61 -8.66 -10.80 -7.65
CA LEU A 61 -7.67 -10.54 -6.60
C LEU A 61 -8.14 -9.38 -5.69
N LYS A 62 -8.15 -9.60 -4.37
CA LYS A 62 -8.59 -8.62 -3.37
C LYS A 62 -7.49 -8.35 -2.37
N LYS A 63 -7.26 -7.06 -2.07
CA LYS A 63 -6.34 -6.64 -1.02
C LYS A 63 -6.90 -7.03 0.35
N MET A 64 -6.09 -7.70 1.16
CA MET A 64 -6.41 -8.08 2.51
C MET A 64 -6.10 -6.92 3.46
N LEU A 65 -6.99 -6.71 4.43
CA LEU A 65 -6.80 -5.73 5.49
C LEU A 65 -6.10 -6.42 6.66
N SER A 66 -4.84 -6.06 6.91
CA SER A 66 -4.15 -6.45 8.15
C SER A 66 -4.68 -5.59 9.31
N MET A 67 -4.65 -6.15 10.52
CA MET A 67 -5.19 -5.50 11.71
C MET A 67 -4.46 -4.17 11.97
N PRO A 68 -5.10 -3.01 11.75
CA PRO A 68 -4.40 -1.74 11.83
C PRO A 68 -4.19 -1.36 13.29
N GLY A 69 -2.95 -1.06 13.66
CA GLY A 69 -2.65 -0.39 14.92
C GLY A 69 -2.85 1.11 14.75
N PHE A 70 -3.89 1.68 15.37
CA PHE A 70 -4.08 3.13 15.41
C PHE A 70 -4.01 3.63 16.85
N ARG A 71 -3.38 4.79 17.03
CA ARG A 71 -3.36 5.53 18.30
C ARG A 71 -3.75 6.98 18.05
N LEU A 72 -4.56 7.52 18.95
CA LEU A 72 -5.02 8.90 18.89
C LEU A 72 -4.16 9.73 19.85
N SER A 73 -3.54 10.81 19.36
CA SER A 73 -2.67 11.70 20.17
C SER A 73 -3.38 12.96 20.68
N GLY A 74 -4.69 13.09 20.44
CA GLY A 74 -5.47 14.23 20.88
C GLY A 74 -5.80 14.24 22.38
N THR A 75 -6.26 15.38 22.88
CA THR A 75 -6.68 15.56 24.29
C THR A 75 -8.14 15.15 24.56
N GLY A 76 -8.78 14.45 23.62
CA GLY A 76 -10.21 14.12 23.66
C GLY A 76 -10.60 13.07 24.71
N TRP A 77 -11.88 12.70 24.69
CA TRP A 77 -12.49 11.78 25.66
C TRP A 77 -11.71 10.45 25.83
N TYR A 78 -11.28 9.83 24.72
CA TYR A 78 -10.53 8.57 24.76
C TYR A 78 -9.16 8.65 25.47
N GLU A 79 -8.53 9.84 25.53
CA GLU A 79 -7.25 10.04 26.22
C GLU A 79 -7.42 10.48 27.68
N THR A 80 -8.61 10.97 28.06
CA THR A 80 -8.85 11.61 29.35
C THR A 80 -9.78 10.86 30.30
N ASP A 81 -10.62 9.95 29.79
CA ASP A 81 -11.66 9.29 30.59
C ASP A 81 -11.14 8.08 31.38
N PHE A 82 -10.23 7.30 30.80
CA PHE A 82 -9.71 6.06 31.41
C PHE A 82 -8.48 6.26 32.30
N LYS A 83 -8.17 7.49 32.71
CA LYS A 83 -6.98 7.81 33.52
C LYS A 83 -7.32 8.34 34.90
N THR A 84 -6.49 7.98 35.86
CA THR A 84 -6.40 8.66 37.16
C THR A 84 -5.27 9.68 37.08
N GLY A 85 -5.59 10.97 37.22
CA GLY A 85 -4.62 12.07 37.19
C GLY A 85 -4.15 12.49 35.78
N SER A 86 -2.95 13.07 35.68
CA SER A 86 -2.45 13.74 34.47
C SER A 86 -1.65 12.86 33.50
N LYS A 87 -1.70 11.52 33.63
CA LYS A 87 -0.92 10.60 32.78
C LYS A 87 -1.50 10.52 31.35
N LYS A 88 -0.66 10.68 30.32
CA LYS A 88 -1.01 10.43 28.91
C LYS A 88 -0.73 8.96 28.57
N ASN A 89 -1.52 8.34 27.69
CA ASN A 89 -1.34 6.96 27.24
C ASN A 89 -0.36 6.82 26.04
N LEU A 90 0.44 7.87 25.79
CA LEU A 90 1.43 7.93 24.74
C LEU A 90 2.76 7.32 25.23
N ALA A 91 3.28 6.35 24.48
CA ALA A 91 4.60 5.79 24.71
C ALA A 91 5.64 6.69 24.03
N GLY A 92 6.46 7.38 24.84
CA GLY A 92 7.33 8.46 24.39
C GLY A 92 6.71 9.82 24.74
N GLY A 93 7.37 10.58 25.60
CA GLY A 93 6.84 11.86 26.08
C GLY A 93 6.96 12.95 25.03
N ASP A 94 5.93 13.13 24.20
CA ASP A 94 5.87 14.28 23.30
C ASP A 94 5.61 15.57 24.10
N LYS A 95 6.58 16.49 24.05
CA LYS A 95 6.40 17.91 24.37
C LYS A 95 5.44 18.49 23.34
N ALA A 96 4.36 19.10 23.81
CA ALA A 96 3.42 19.81 22.96
C ALA A 96 4.05 21.14 22.51
N ASP A 97 4.14 21.36 21.20
CA ASP A 97 4.24 22.69 20.57
C ASP A 97 2.83 23.15 20.19
#